data_AF-A0AAD9EV99-F1
#
_entry.id   AF-A0AAD9EV99-F1
#
_cell.length_a   1.000
_cell.length_b   1.000
_cell.length_c   1.000
_cell.angle_alpha   90.00
_cell.angle_beta   90.00
_cell.angle_gamma   90.00
#
_symmetry.space_group_name_H-M   'P 1'
#
loop_
_entity.id
_entity.type
_entity.pdbx_description
1 polymer ?
#
loop_
_entity_poly.entity_id
_entity_poly.type
_entity_poly.pdbx_seq_one_letter_code
_entity_poly.pdbx_strand_id
1 'polypeptide(L)'
;MTTGRKQTVTLLKKKMQRRLLTDTRKNLHRKFLSEHIGQVSYTSFCRLRPFWVVTPSSSDRDTCLCKKHENLQFMANALQSQGLLSSRNIEEMSEATMCDPKAKVCAYGECSECLLTCHPMLTIPGEENIRFSQWMTEKITKDEKVSTITVKREITTTQHDLNTDFQERLLHFKRHVFNIKWQFNAYRELRRSLKHNESLLHIDFSENYSCKYSQEIQSVHFGGSHQQARLHTGVLYTTGGQAPHTFCSISPSRRHDPVAIWAHLDPILKVVRERHPQVSILHFFSDGPATQYRQKGNSFYLSTEPYKYGFKEITWNFFEASHGKGAPDGVGGVLKRSADRIVAHGGDIPDAQSLYDKLKSLDTSVELFFVPERDIESKTLVPAIAAVKGTLRIHQAISLTPGQMKYRDISCLCKREEGVLDCPCFNLQEVTLAGVPVSSDESPASGKAPDNPRRPAMIEVKHIGEWCVVNYDNEAYPGFIMDAEGHSVKVKCMHRNGINKFHWPSPREDICWYYDWHILCLIPEPQALNKRSVQIEASAWKYVEEQLQK
;
A
#
# COMPACT_ATOMS: atom_id res chain seq x y z
N MET A 1 11.84 15.65 11.14
CA MET A 1 11.38 16.03 12.50
C MET A 1 10.87 17.46 12.57
N THR A 2 9.59 17.66 12.27
CA THR A 2 8.86 18.89 12.55
C THR A 2 7.61 18.56 13.36
N THR A 3 7.33 19.33 14.40
CA THR A 3 6.14 19.10 15.23
C THR A 3 4.88 19.53 14.48
N GLY A 4 3.80 18.75 14.56
CA GLY A 4 2.53 19.12 13.96
C GLY A 4 1.95 20.43 14.54
N ARG A 5 1.13 21.15 13.76
CA ARG A 5 0.51 22.45 14.15
C ARG A 5 -0.28 22.42 15.47
N LYS A 6 -0.70 21.24 15.93
CA LYS A 6 -1.46 21.04 17.19
C LYS A 6 -0.58 20.67 18.39
N GLN A 7 0.70 20.36 18.18
CA GLN A 7 1.64 20.04 19.26
C GLN A 7 2.18 21.33 19.88
N THR A 8 1.64 21.70 21.04
CA THR A 8 2.01 22.93 21.74
C THR A 8 2.45 22.61 23.17
N VAL A 9 3.33 23.46 23.72
CA VAL A 9 3.76 23.39 25.12
C VAL A 9 3.25 24.65 25.81
N THR A 10 2.63 24.49 26.97
CA THR A 10 2.15 25.62 27.78
C THR A 10 2.93 25.66 29.08
N LEU A 11 3.58 26.78 29.35
CA LEU A 11 4.26 27.05 30.62
C LEU A 11 3.86 28.46 31.07
N LEU A 12 3.49 28.61 32.35
CA LEU A 12 3.06 29.90 32.92
C LEU A 12 1.98 30.61 32.07
N LYS A 13 0.95 29.86 31.65
CA LYS A 13 -0.15 30.32 30.77
C LYS A 13 0.27 30.80 29.38
N LYS A 14 1.57 30.73 29.02
CA LYS A 14 2.06 31.02 27.67
C LYS A 14 2.09 29.74 26.84
N LYS A 15 1.19 29.65 25.86
CA LYS A 15 1.13 28.54 24.90
C LYS A 15 2.04 28.83 23.72
N MET A 16 2.96 27.92 23.44
CA MET A 16 3.94 28.06 22.36
C MET A 16 3.93 26.81 21.48
N GLN A 17 4.22 26.97 20.19
CA GLN A 17 4.43 25.84 19.28
C GLN A 17 5.62 25.02 19.78
N ARG A 18 5.40 23.72 20.01
CA ARG A 18 6.48 22.81 20.38
C ARG A 18 7.54 22.82 19.28
N ARG A 19 8.82 22.77 19.62
CA ARG A 19 9.95 22.62 18.69
C ARG A 19 10.88 21.55 19.22
N LEU A 20 11.40 20.70 18.35
CA LEU A 20 12.31 19.63 18.75
C LEU A 20 13.76 20.06 18.55
N LEU A 21 14.62 19.68 19.49
CA LEU A 21 16.06 19.75 19.27
C LEU A 21 16.45 18.83 18.11
N THR A 22 17.17 19.36 17.14
CA THR A 22 17.62 18.63 15.94
C THR A 22 18.99 17.95 16.12
N ASP A 23 19.69 18.25 17.21
CA ASP A 23 21.02 17.75 17.53
C ASP A 23 21.19 17.74 19.07
N THR A 24 22.27 17.14 19.56
CA THR A 24 22.59 17.14 20.98
C THR A 24 22.86 18.56 21.48
N ARG A 25 22.47 18.85 22.74
CA ARG A 25 22.72 20.16 23.36
C ARG A 25 24.20 20.54 23.34
N LYS A 26 25.11 19.57 23.44
CA LYS A 26 26.57 19.78 23.35
C LYS A 26 26.99 20.26 21.94
N ASN A 27 26.50 19.62 20.88
CA ASN A 27 26.82 20.03 19.51
C ASN A 27 26.21 21.38 19.16
N LEU A 28 24.97 21.64 19.59
CA LEU A 28 24.32 22.94 19.39
C LEU A 28 25.07 24.08 20.11
N HIS A 29 25.56 23.83 21.33
CA HIS A 29 26.40 24.80 22.04
C HIS A 29 27.70 25.09 21.29
N ARG A 30 28.37 24.04 20.76
CA ARG A 30 29.58 24.21 19.94
C ARG A 30 29.31 25.02 18.67
N LYS A 31 28.21 24.74 17.95
CA LYS A 31 27.77 25.51 16.76
C LYS A 31 27.44 26.96 17.12
N PHE A 32 26.74 27.19 18.23
CA PHE A 32 26.41 28.52 18.70
C PHE A 32 27.66 29.37 18.95
N LEU A 33 28.68 28.79 19.60
CA LEU A 33 29.97 29.45 19.85
C LEU A 33 30.76 29.71 18.56
N SER A 34 30.62 28.87 17.52
CA SER A 34 31.30 29.11 16.23
C SER A 34 30.64 30.20 15.38
N GLU A 35 29.34 30.44 15.58
CA GLU A 35 28.56 31.41 14.80
C GLU A 35 28.44 32.79 15.48
N HIS A 36 28.79 32.90 16.76
CA HIS A 36 28.61 34.12 17.56
C HIS A 36 29.90 34.53 18.27
N ILE A 37 30.15 35.84 18.34
CA ILE A 37 31.39 36.44 18.89
C ILE A 37 31.42 36.40 20.45
N GLY A 38 30.33 35.97 21.11
CA GLY A 38 30.21 35.95 22.58
C GLY A 38 30.50 34.58 23.21
N GLN A 39 31.12 34.58 24.39
CA GLN A 39 31.30 33.36 25.19
C GLN A 39 30.08 33.11 26.09
N VAL A 40 29.39 31.98 25.88
CA VAL A 40 28.36 31.48 26.79
C VAL A 40 28.78 30.11 27.33
N SER A 41 28.69 29.90 28.64
CA SER A 41 28.97 28.58 29.21
C SER A 41 27.90 27.56 28.83
N TYR A 42 28.27 26.29 28.73
CA TYR A 42 27.35 25.20 28.37
C TYR A 42 26.11 25.17 29.28
N THR A 43 26.30 25.38 30.58
CA THR A 43 25.23 25.42 31.58
C THR A 43 24.27 26.56 31.31
N SER A 44 24.79 27.76 31.03
CA SER A 44 23.97 28.94 30.71
C SER A 44 23.20 28.75 29.41
N PHE A 45 23.84 28.20 28.38
CA PHE A 45 23.20 27.84 27.11
C PHE A 45 22.03 26.87 27.31
N CYS A 46 22.23 25.82 28.11
CA CYS A 46 21.17 24.86 28.40
C CYS A 46 20.01 25.47 29.21
N ARG A 47 20.30 26.38 30.14
CA ARG A 47 19.30 27.06 30.99
C ARG A 47 18.47 28.08 30.21
N LEU A 48 19.09 28.80 29.29
CA LEU A 48 18.43 29.82 28.45
C LEU A 48 17.62 29.21 27.30
N ARG A 49 17.64 27.89 27.14
CA ARG A 49 16.80 27.18 26.16
C ARG A 49 15.33 27.53 26.41
N PRO A 50 14.60 28.01 25.39
CA PRO A 50 13.18 28.26 25.52
C PRO A 50 12.39 27.00 25.91
N PHE A 51 11.41 27.12 26.80
CA PHE A 51 10.67 25.98 27.33
C PHE A 51 9.92 25.15 26.27
N TRP A 52 9.60 25.78 25.13
CA TRP A 52 8.92 25.13 24.00
C TRP A 52 9.87 24.38 23.08
N VAL A 53 11.19 24.47 23.29
CA VAL A 53 12.22 23.68 22.61
C VAL A 53 12.56 22.47 23.46
N VAL A 54 12.02 21.31 23.09
CA VAL A 54 12.10 20.07 23.87
C VAL A 54 13.02 19.05 23.21
N THR A 55 13.57 18.15 24.03
CA THR A 55 14.31 16.99 23.53
C THR A 55 13.33 16.05 22.83
N PRO A 56 13.66 15.51 21.65
CA PRO A 56 12.83 14.50 21.01
C PRO A 56 12.73 13.24 21.88
N SER A 57 11.54 12.68 21.98
CA SER A 57 11.28 11.35 22.54
C SER A 57 11.17 10.31 21.42
N SER A 58 11.06 9.03 21.79
CA SER A 58 10.85 7.94 20.82
C SER A 58 9.57 8.10 19.99
N SER A 59 8.56 8.80 20.50
CA SER A 59 7.31 9.11 19.80
C SER A 59 7.44 10.25 18.78
N ASP A 60 8.55 10.99 18.77
CA ASP A 60 8.80 12.09 17.85
C ASP A 60 9.51 11.67 16.57
N ARG A 61 9.86 10.38 16.47
CA ARG A 61 10.46 9.81 15.26
C ARG A 61 9.43 9.85 14.13
N ASP A 62 9.91 10.18 12.94
CA ASP A 62 9.09 10.10 11.73
C ASP A 62 8.83 8.60 11.44
N THR A 63 7.56 8.17 11.50
CA THR A 63 7.15 6.78 11.29
C THR A 63 6.15 6.66 10.14
N CYS A 64 6.02 5.45 9.58
CA CYS A 64 5.10 5.14 8.48
C CYS A 64 5.31 6.10 7.29
N LEU A 65 6.57 6.24 6.86
CA LEU A 65 6.99 7.02 5.69
C LEU A 65 6.89 6.17 4.42
N CYS A 66 6.63 6.82 3.28
CA CYS A 66 6.57 6.16 1.99
C CYS A 66 7.98 5.80 1.49
N LYS A 67 8.25 4.51 1.25
CA LYS A 67 9.52 4.02 0.71
C LYS A 67 9.94 4.72 -0.59
N LYS A 68 8.98 5.02 -1.48
CA LYS A 68 9.25 5.71 -2.76
C LYS A 68 9.79 7.12 -2.54
N HIS A 69 9.17 7.89 -1.64
CA HIS A 69 9.62 9.23 -1.29
C HIS A 69 10.97 9.18 -0.59
N GLU A 70 11.12 8.35 0.45
CA GLU A 70 12.34 8.28 1.24
C GLU A 70 13.55 7.86 0.41
N ASN A 71 13.43 6.83 -0.44
CA ASN A 71 14.53 6.37 -1.27
C ASN A 71 14.93 7.43 -2.30
N LEU A 72 13.96 8.04 -3.00
CA LEU A 72 14.25 9.08 -3.96
C LEU A 72 14.88 10.32 -3.30
N GLN A 73 14.40 10.68 -2.10
CA GLN A 73 14.96 11.76 -1.30
C GLN A 73 16.40 11.48 -0.88
N PHE A 74 16.75 10.24 -0.52
CA PHE A 74 18.14 9.89 -0.21
C PHE A 74 19.06 10.07 -1.42
N MET A 75 18.59 9.70 -2.62
CA MET A 75 19.35 9.89 -3.87
C MET A 75 19.51 11.38 -4.19
N ALA A 76 18.44 12.16 -4.12
CA ALA A 76 18.50 13.61 -4.33
C ALA A 76 19.44 14.31 -3.34
N ASN A 77 19.40 13.91 -2.06
CA ASN A 77 20.30 14.44 -1.03
C ASN A 77 21.77 14.13 -1.36
N ALA A 78 22.06 12.91 -1.82
CA ALA A 78 23.41 12.49 -2.17
C ALA A 78 23.93 13.25 -3.40
N LEU A 79 23.16 13.28 -4.49
CA LEU A 79 23.51 14.02 -5.71
C LEU A 79 23.72 15.52 -5.42
N GLN A 80 22.83 16.15 -4.64
CA GLN A 80 22.99 17.54 -4.25
C GLN A 80 24.22 17.79 -3.39
N SER A 81 24.58 16.85 -2.50
CA SER A 81 25.78 16.98 -1.67
C SER A 81 27.09 16.96 -2.47
N GLN A 82 27.07 16.40 -3.68
CA GLN A 82 28.17 16.42 -4.64
C GLN A 82 28.10 17.61 -5.60
N GLY A 83 27.15 18.53 -5.43
CA GLY A 83 26.95 19.67 -6.31
C GLY A 83 26.32 19.34 -7.67
N LEU A 84 25.77 18.13 -7.85
CA LEU A 84 25.13 17.71 -9.12
C LEU A 84 23.71 18.27 -9.28
N LEU A 85 23.04 18.58 -8.18
CA LEU A 85 21.67 19.13 -8.15
C LEU A 85 21.64 20.50 -7.45
N SER A 86 20.74 21.37 -7.91
CA SER A 86 20.50 22.68 -7.31
C SER A 86 19.59 22.64 -6.08
N SER A 87 18.66 21.67 -6.04
CA SER A 87 17.66 21.51 -4.99
C SER A 87 17.72 20.09 -4.42
N ARG A 88 16.92 19.84 -3.37
CA ARG A 88 16.62 18.51 -2.82
C ARG A 88 15.12 18.21 -2.87
N ASN A 89 14.29 19.12 -3.40
CA ASN A 89 12.84 18.98 -3.43
C ASN A 89 12.42 18.07 -4.58
N ILE A 90 12.21 16.78 -4.29
CA ILE A 90 11.90 15.76 -5.30
C ILE A 90 10.53 15.99 -5.96
N GLU A 91 9.58 16.61 -5.27
CA GLU A 91 8.28 16.97 -5.82
C GLU A 91 8.42 18.07 -6.89
N GLU A 92 9.13 19.16 -6.59
CA GLU A 92 9.41 20.22 -7.57
C GLU A 92 10.21 19.69 -8.77
N MET A 93 11.21 18.83 -8.52
CA MET A 93 11.98 18.19 -9.59
C MET A 93 11.09 17.33 -10.48
N SER A 94 10.17 16.58 -9.89
CA SER A 94 9.22 15.75 -10.66
C SER A 94 8.25 16.61 -11.47
N GLU A 95 7.77 17.73 -10.91
CA GLU A 95 6.88 18.65 -11.61
C GLU A 95 7.57 19.33 -12.80
N ALA A 96 8.84 19.72 -12.65
CA ALA A 96 9.64 20.35 -13.70
C ALA A 96 9.91 19.46 -14.92
N THR A 97 9.64 18.16 -14.81
CA THR A 97 9.85 17.18 -15.88
C THR A 97 8.56 16.77 -16.59
N MET A 98 7.48 17.56 -16.42
CA MET A 98 6.18 17.37 -17.04
C MET A 98 5.74 18.66 -17.74
N CYS A 99 5.08 18.55 -18.90
CA CYS A 99 4.47 19.71 -19.56
C CYS A 99 3.30 20.27 -18.73
N ASP A 100 2.45 19.39 -18.21
CA ASP A 100 1.36 19.74 -17.30
C ASP A 100 1.30 18.75 -16.12
N PRO A 101 1.67 19.15 -14.89
CA PRO A 101 1.56 18.32 -13.70
C PRO A 101 0.14 17.87 -13.33
N LYS A 102 -0.90 18.47 -13.92
CA LYS A 102 -2.32 18.10 -13.73
C LYS A 102 -2.83 17.13 -14.79
N ALA A 103 -2.09 16.91 -15.87
CA ALA A 103 -2.47 15.99 -16.92
C ALA A 103 -2.02 14.56 -16.59
N LYS A 104 -2.97 13.61 -16.55
CA LYS A 104 -2.67 12.19 -16.35
C LYS A 104 -1.62 11.69 -17.35
N VAL A 105 -1.75 12.08 -18.62
CA VAL A 105 -0.87 11.62 -19.70
C VAL A 105 0.60 12.00 -19.44
N CYS A 106 0.87 13.19 -18.88
CA CYS A 106 2.22 13.60 -18.50
C CYS A 106 2.71 12.79 -17.29
N ALA A 107 1.88 12.69 -16.24
CA ALA A 107 2.26 11.98 -15.02
C ALA A 107 2.47 10.48 -15.20
N TYR A 108 1.78 9.87 -16.17
CA TYR A 108 1.84 8.43 -16.45
C TYR A 108 2.95 8.05 -17.45
N GLY A 109 3.66 9.02 -18.03
CA GLY A 109 4.64 8.75 -19.08
C GLY A 109 4.00 8.35 -20.41
N GLU A 110 2.83 8.92 -20.72
CA GLU A 110 2.08 8.68 -21.97
C GLU A 110 2.19 9.88 -22.93
N CYS A 111 2.78 11.00 -22.49
CA CYS A 111 2.93 12.23 -23.28
C CYS A 111 4.22 12.23 -24.12
N SER A 112 4.11 12.36 -25.44
CA SER A 112 5.25 12.40 -26.37
C SER A 112 6.26 13.51 -26.06
N GLU A 113 5.77 14.66 -25.57
CA GLU A 113 6.60 15.85 -25.37
C GLU A 113 7.50 15.75 -24.13
N CYS A 114 7.00 15.15 -23.04
CA CYS A 114 7.75 15.07 -21.78
C CYS A 114 8.22 13.67 -21.37
N LEU A 115 7.94 12.64 -22.18
CA LEU A 115 8.33 11.26 -21.87
C LEU A 115 9.84 11.12 -21.65
N LEU A 116 10.64 11.83 -22.45
CA LEU A 116 12.10 11.79 -22.41
C LEU A 116 12.71 12.93 -21.58
N THR A 117 11.88 13.72 -20.88
CA THR A 117 12.39 14.85 -20.08
C THR A 117 12.99 14.36 -18.77
N CYS A 118 14.30 14.54 -18.65
CA CYS A 118 15.08 14.35 -17.41
C CYS A 118 15.20 15.67 -16.64
N HIS A 119 15.39 15.58 -15.33
CA HIS A 119 15.75 16.75 -14.53
C HIS A 119 17.20 17.16 -14.85
N PRO A 120 17.49 18.45 -15.12
CA PRO A 120 18.83 18.87 -15.50
C PRO A 120 19.82 18.72 -14.35
N MET A 121 21.01 18.19 -14.65
CA MET A 121 22.15 18.20 -13.73
C MET A 121 22.95 19.49 -13.88
N LEU A 122 23.53 19.98 -12.79
CA LEU A 122 24.41 21.16 -12.79
C LEU A 122 25.77 20.87 -13.43
N THR A 123 26.26 19.65 -13.27
CA THR A 123 27.51 19.16 -13.86
C THR A 123 27.31 17.73 -14.37
N ILE A 124 28.21 17.28 -15.25
CA ILE A 124 28.15 15.92 -15.80
C ILE A 124 28.52 14.94 -14.69
N PRO A 125 27.64 13.97 -14.32
CA PRO A 125 27.97 12.95 -13.33
C PRO A 125 29.16 12.11 -13.80
N GLY A 126 30.18 11.98 -12.94
CA GLY A 126 31.37 11.18 -13.23
C GLY A 126 31.28 9.73 -12.76
N GLU A 127 32.41 9.03 -12.81
CA GLU A 127 32.57 7.66 -12.28
C GLU A 127 33.00 7.63 -10.80
N GLU A 128 32.98 8.78 -10.13
CA GLU A 128 33.36 8.87 -8.73
C GLU A 128 32.36 8.15 -7.83
N ASN A 129 32.87 7.48 -6.79
CA ASN A 129 32.03 6.78 -5.84
C ASN A 129 31.23 7.75 -4.97
N ILE A 130 29.93 7.49 -4.85
CA ILE A 130 29.00 8.18 -3.97
C ILE A 130 28.32 7.18 -3.03
N ARG A 131 28.05 7.64 -1.80
CA ARG A 131 27.39 6.85 -0.77
C ARG A 131 26.07 7.47 -0.34
N PHE A 132 25.04 6.65 -0.20
CA PHE A 132 23.73 7.09 0.26
C PHE A 132 22.98 5.97 0.99
N SER A 133 21.95 6.34 1.75
CA SER A 133 21.09 5.36 2.40
C SER A 133 19.95 4.90 1.49
N GLN A 134 19.49 3.67 1.64
CA GLN A 134 18.30 3.18 0.94
C GLN A 134 17.53 2.18 1.80
N TRP A 135 16.19 2.28 1.80
CA TRP A 135 15.33 1.23 2.30
C TRP A 135 15.22 0.12 1.25
N MET A 136 15.52 -1.11 1.65
CA MET A 136 15.46 -2.29 0.80
C MET A 136 14.81 -3.46 1.52
N THR A 137 14.34 -4.41 0.73
CA THR A 137 13.65 -5.60 1.20
C THR A 137 14.59 -6.78 1.02
N GLU A 138 14.88 -7.50 2.09
CA GLU A 138 15.84 -8.60 2.12
C GLU A 138 15.16 -9.86 2.68
N LYS A 139 15.56 -11.03 2.20
CA LYS A 139 15.15 -12.31 2.80
C LYS A 139 16.17 -12.72 3.84
N ILE A 140 15.72 -12.99 5.06
CA ILE A 140 16.51 -13.61 6.11
C ILE A 140 16.00 -15.01 6.37
N THR A 141 16.91 -15.97 6.47
CA THR A 141 16.59 -17.31 6.93
C THR A 141 16.95 -17.40 8.40
N LYS A 142 15.95 -17.66 9.25
CA LYS A 142 16.16 -17.93 10.66
C LYS A 142 15.39 -19.20 11.01
N ASP A 143 16.09 -20.19 11.58
CA ASP A 143 15.50 -21.47 11.99
C ASP A 143 14.70 -22.14 10.85
N GLU A 144 15.32 -22.26 9.66
CA GLU A 144 14.74 -22.82 8.42
C GLU A 144 13.52 -22.06 7.84
N LYS A 145 13.05 -21.00 8.49
CA LYS A 145 11.99 -20.13 7.96
C LYS A 145 12.58 -18.94 7.22
N VAL A 146 12.21 -18.80 5.95
CA VAL A 146 12.53 -17.63 5.13
C VAL A 146 11.53 -16.52 5.46
N SER A 147 12.02 -15.44 6.06
CA SER A 147 11.23 -14.25 6.36
C SER A 147 11.73 -13.07 5.53
N THR A 148 10.81 -12.24 5.06
CA THR A 148 11.15 -11.01 4.34
C THR A 148 11.15 -9.84 5.32
N ILE A 149 12.26 -9.12 5.40
CA ILE A 149 12.41 -7.93 6.24
C ILE A 149 12.69 -6.68 5.40
N THR A 150 12.33 -5.53 5.92
CA THR A 150 12.71 -4.23 5.33
C THR A 150 13.78 -3.59 6.19
N VAL A 151 14.92 -3.27 5.60
CA VAL A 151 16.09 -2.72 6.27
C VAL A 151 16.58 -1.46 5.56
N LYS A 152 17.27 -0.60 6.31
CA LYS A 152 17.98 0.55 5.77
C LYS A 152 19.46 0.17 5.62
N ARG A 153 19.99 0.30 4.41
CA ARG A 153 21.40 0.03 4.09
C ARG A 153 22.09 1.30 3.59
N GLU A 154 23.41 1.36 3.78
CA GLU A 154 24.27 2.28 3.05
C GLU A 154 24.68 1.60 1.75
N ILE A 155 24.47 2.29 0.63
CA ILE A 155 24.79 1.84 -0.72
C ILE A 155 25.92 2.70 -1.25
N THR A 156 26.89 2.08 -1.91
CA THR A 156 27.97 2.74 -2.66
C THR A 156 27.81 2.42 -4.13
N THR A 157 27.84 3.44 -4.98
CA THR A 157 27.72 3.35 -6.45
C THR A 157 28.46 4.53 -7.09
N THR A 158 28.49 4.66 -8.41
CA THR A 158 29.08 5.81 -9.09
C THR A 158 28.07 6.97 -9.20
N GLN A 159 28.54 8.20 -9.38
CA GLN A 159 27.63 9.34 -9.62
C GLN A 159 26.78 9.12 -10.88
N HIS A 160 27.37 8.53 -11.93
CA HIS A 160 26.69 8.16 -13.17
C HIS A 160 25.52 7.20 -12.91
N ASP A 161 25.77 6.05 -12.28
CA ASP A 161 24.76 5.04 -11.99
C ASP A 161 23.65 5.59 -11.08
N LEU A 162 24.03 6.36 -10.05
CA LEU A 162 23.06 7.00 -9.16
C LEU A 162 22.16 7.97 -9.89
N ASN A 163 22.70 8.79 -10.79
CA ASN A 163 21.91 9.72 -11.58
C ASN A 163 20.96 8.96 -12.52
N THR A 164 21.42 7.90 -13.19
CA THR A 164 20.57 7.08 -14.06
C THR A 164 19.39 6.49 -13.28
N ASP A 165 19.64 5.84 -12.13
CA ASP A 165 18.58 5.29 -11.27
C ASP A 165 17.69 6.42 -10.69
N PHE A 166 18.25 7.60 -10.39
CA PHE A 166 17.49 8.75 -9.92
C PHE A 166 16.49 9.24 -10.98
N GLN A 167 16.90 9.41 -12.24
CA GLN A 167 16.03 9.86 -13.33
C GLN A 167 14.92 8.84 -13.63
N GLU A 168 15.25 7.55 -13.63
CA GLU A 168 14.27 6.46 -13.82
C GLU A 168 13.24 6.43 -12.69
N ARG A 169 13.70 6.49 -11.43
CA ARG A 169 12.79 6.56 -10.29
C ARG A 169 11.96 7.84 -10.28
N LEU A 170 12.54 8.97 -10.72
CA LEU A 170 11.82 10.23 -10.85
C LEU A 170 10.68 10.10 -11.88
N LEU A 171 10.91 9.40 -13.00
CA LEU A 171 9.88 9.09 -14.00
C LEU A 171 8.68 8.37 -13.36
N HIS A 172 8.93 7.33 -12.58
CA HIS A 172 7.86 6.60 -11.88
C HIS A 172 7.24 7.37 -10.70
N PHE A 173 8.00 8.28 -10.10
CA PHE A 173 7.56 9.10 -8.98
C PHE A 173 6.48 10.12 -9.38
N LYS A 174 6.55 10.67 -10.61
CA LYS A 174 5.52 11.57 -11.16
C LYS A 174 4.11 10.97 -11.02
N ARG A 175 3.94 9.72 -11.47
CA ARG A 175 2.67 8.97 -11.35
C ARG A 175 2.21 8.84 -9.91
N HIS A 176 3.14 8.50 -9.02
CA HIS A 176 2.85 8.33 -7.60
C HIS A 176 2.33 9.63 -6.96
N VAL A 177 3.01 10.76 -7.19
CA VAL A 177 2.58 12.07 -6.67
C VAL A 177 1.24 12.50 -7.27
N PHE A 178 1.05 12.29 -8.57
CA PHE A 178 -0.21 12.56 -9.26
C PHE A 178 -1.37 11.78 -8.63
N ASN A 179 -1.21 10.47 -8.45
CA ASN A 179 -2.25 9.61 -7.87
C ASN A 179 -2.61 10.03 -6.44
N ILE A 180 -1.63 10.41 -5.60
CA ILE A 180 -1.90 10.93 -4.25
C ILE A 180 -2.84 12.14 -4.36
N LYS A 181 -2.45 13.15 -5.14
CA LYS A 181 -3.24 14.38 -5.30
C LYS A 181 -4.63 14.08 -5.84
N TRP A 182 -4.71 13.23 -6.88
CA TRP A 182 -5.96 12.86 -7.54
C TRP A 182 -6.92 12.11 -6.61
N GLN A 183 -6.47 11.05 -5.94
CA GLN A 183 -7.31 10.24 -5.05
C GLN A 183 -7.80 11.05 -3.85
N PHE A 184 -6.96 11.92 -3.27
CA PHE A 184 -7.41 12.82 -2.21
C PHE A 184 -8.40 13.89 -2.67
N ASN A 185 -8.30 14.34 -3.92
CA ASN A 185 -9.29 15.25 -4.50
C ASN A 185 -10.62 14.52 -4.73
N ALA A 186 -10.59 13.32 -5.33
CA ALA A 186 -11.78 12.49 -5.51
C ALA A 186 -12.47 12.19 -4.17
N TYR A 187 -11.72 11.82 -3.13
CA TYR A 187 -12.24 11.63 -1.77
C TYR A 187 -12.93 12.89 -1.22
N ARG A 188 -12.29 14.06 -1.37
CA ARG A 188 -12.82 15.34 -0.87
C ARG A 188 -14.08 15.75 -1.61
N GLU A 189 -14.08 15.64 -2.94
CA GLU A 189 -15.25 15.95 -3.76
C GLU A 189 -16.41 15.00 -3.43
N LEU A 190 -16.17 13.69 -3.42
CA LEU A 190 -17.20 12.69 -3.08
C LEU A 190 -17.82 12.97 -1.72
N ARG A 191 -17.00 13.22 -0.70
CA ARG A 191 -17.47 13.52 0.66
C ARG A 191 -18.28 14.82 0.72
N ARG A 192 -17.90 15.84 -0.06
CA ARG A 192 -18.55 17.16 -0.08
C ARG A 192 -19.89 17.14 -0.84
N SER A 193 -20.02 16.31 -1.86
CA SER A 193 -21.19 16.27 -2.75
C SER A 193 -22.00 14.97 -2.65
N LEU A 194 -21.98 14.27 -1.52
CA LEU A 194 -22.90 13.16 -1.28
C LEU A 194 -24.35 13.59 -1.54
N LYS A 195 -25.14 12.73 -2.18
CA LYS A 195 -26.58 12.87 -2.38
C LYS A 195 -27.33 12.09 -1.30
N HIS A 196 -28.62 12.39 -1.14
CA HIS A 196 -29.44 11.82 -0.06
C HIS A 196 -29.48 10.29 -0.03
N ASN A 197 -29.36 9.64 -1.19
CA ASN A 197 -29.35 8.19 -1.37
C ASN A 197 -27.95 7.57 -1.39
N GLU A 198 -26.91 8.35 -1.07
CA GLU A 198 -25.51 7.91 -1.05
C GLU A 198 -24.92 7.98 0.36
N SER A 199 -23.97 7.09 0.62
CA SER A 199 -23.12 7.17 1.81
C SER A 199 -21.68 6.82 1.49
N LEU A 200 -20.74 7.33 2.30
CA LEU A 200 -19.32 7.04 2.18
C LEU A 200 -18.78 6.43 3.47
N LEU A 201 -18.24 5.22 3.38
CA LEU A 201 -17.46 4.55 4.40
C LEU A 201 -15.96 4.76 4.14
N HIS A 202 -15.30 5.57 4.96
CA HIS A 202 -13.84 5.63 5.01
C HIS A 202 -13.35 4.68 6.08
N ILE A 203 -12.62 3.62 5.71
CA ILE A 203 -12.23 2.53 6.60
C ILE A 203 -10.73 2.24 6.54
N ASP A 204 -10.18 1.77 7.66
CA ASP A 204 -8.82 1.24 7.74
C ASP A 204 -8.65 0.28 8.93
N PHE A 205 -7.62 -0.56 8.87
CA PHE A 205 -7.14 -1.32 10.03
C PHE A 205 -6.14 -0.48 10.81
N SER A 206 -6.53 -0.08 12.03
CA SER A 206 -5.58 0.45 12.99
C SER A 206 -4.60 -0.66 13.43
N GLU A 207 -3.34 -0.31 13.77
CA GLU A 207 -2.37 -1.28 14.34
C GLU A 207 -3.01 -2.06 15.50
N ASN A 208 -2.54 -3.27 15.77
CA ASN A 208 -3.10 -4.08 16.85
C ASN A 208 -2.92 -3.37 18.18
N TYR A 209 -3.93 -3.42 19.04
CA TYR A 209 -3.73 -3.06 20.44
C TYR A 209 -3.05 -4.25 21.13
N SER A 210 -1.86 -4.03 21.69
CA SER A 210 -1.27 -5.00 22.61
C SER A 210 -2.02 -4.93 23.92
N CYS A 211 -2.68 -6.01 24.30
CA CYS A 211 -3.31 -6.18 25.60
C CYS A 211 -2.25 -6.10 26.70
N LYS A 212 -2.63 -5.55 27.86
CA LYS A 212 -1.73 -5.17 28.96
C LYS A 212 -2.44 -5.32 30.29
N TYR A 213 -1.68 -5.62 31.32
CA TYR A 213 -2.14 -5.53 32.71
C TYR A 213 -1.64 -4.23 33.33
N SER A 214 -2.37 -3.74 34.32
CA SER A 214 -1.96 -2.58 35.11
C SER A 214 -0.74 -2.88 36.00
N GLN A 215 -0.58 -4.15 36.39
CA GLN A 215 0.58 -4.69 37.08
C GLN A 215 0.96 -6.04 36.46
N GLU A 216 2.21 -6.19 36.03
CA GLU A 216 2.71 -7.39 35.35
C GLU A 216 3.85 -8.02 36.15
N ILE A 217 3.79 -9.34 36.34
CA ILE A 217 4.94 -10.11 36.83
C ILE A 217 6.02 -10.18 35.76
N GLN A 218 7.27 -10.41 36.16
CA GLN A 218 8.42 -10.41 35.25
C GLN A 218 8.26 -11.37 34.06
N SER A 219 7.65 -12.54 34.24
CA SER A 219 7.44 -13.52 33.16
C SER A 219 6.46 -13.06 32.08
N VAL A 220 5.51 -12.19 32.41
CA VAL A 220 4.54 -11.63 31.45
C VAL A 220 5.18 -10.49 30.65
N HIS A 221 6.03 -9.68 31.28
CA HIS A 221 6.69 -8.52 30.67
C HIS A 221 7.52 -8.87 29.43
N PHE A 222 8.11 -10.07 29.37
CA PHE A 222 8.89 -10.54 28.22
C PHE A 222 8.03 -11.16 27.11
N GLY A 223 7.17 -10.32 26.52
CA GLY A 223 6.80 -10.26 25.09
C GLY A 223 6.00 -11.41 24.43
N GLY A 224 6.04 -12.63 24.96
CA GLY A 224 5.34 -13.78 24.36
C GLY A 224 3.89 -13.96 24.79
N SER A 225 3.52 -13.41 25.95
CA SER A 225 2.23 -13.66 26.60
C SER A 225 1.17 -12.61 26.30
N HIS A 226 1.51 -11.50 25.65
CA HIS A 226 0.58 -10.41 25.40
C HIS A 226 -0.34 -10.75 24.23
N GLN A 227 -1.63 -10.88 24.51
CA GLN A 227 -2.64 -10.97 23.46
C GLN A 227 -2.70 -9.67 22.66
N GLN A 228 -3.28 -9.75 21.47
CA GLN A 228 -3.47 -8.59 20.62
C GLN A 228 -4.92 -8.54 20.18
N ALA A 229 -5.51 -7.35 20.26
CA ALA A 229 -6.85 -7.09 19.73
C ALA A 229 -6.72 -6.33 18.41
N ARG A 230 -7.51 -6.77 17.41
CA ARG A 230 -7.63 -6.11 16.12
C ARG A 230 -8.69 -5.02 16.21
N LEU A 231 -8.40 -3.86 15.63
CA LEU A 231 -9.33 -2.74 15.49
C LEU A 231 -9.51 -2.43 14.00
N HIS A 232 -10.71 -2.65 13.48
CA HIS A 232 -11.13 -2.15 12.17
C HIS A 232 -11.94 -0.87 12.38
N THR A 233 -11.38 0.24 11.95
CA THR A 233 -11.86 1.59 12.28
C THR A 233 -12.46 2.24 11.06
N GLY A 234 -13.48 3.09 11.25
CA GLY A 234 -14.06 3.80 10.14
C GLY A 234 -14.90 5.00 10.51
N VAL A 235 -15.24 5.75 9.47
CA VAL A 235 -16.13 6.90 9.53
C VAL A 235 -17.15 6.78 8.41
N LEU A 236 -18.42 6.80 8.77
CA LEU A 236 -19.56 6.88 7.88
C LEU A 236 -19.94 8.35 7.68
N TYR A 237 -19.99 8.77 6.42
CA TYR A 237 -20.48 10.07 5.98
C TYR A 237 -21.80 9.91 5.24
N THR A 238 -22.76 10.76 5.60
CA THR A 238 -24.08 10.89 4.97
C THR A 238 -24.36 12.37 4.70
N THR A 239 -25.46 12.66 4.01
CA THR A 239 -25.87 14.03 3.69
C THR A 239 -26.56 14.74 4.86
N GLY A 240 -26.69 16.07 4.75
CA GLY A 240 -27.53 16.85 5.66
C GLY A 240 -26.80 17.47 6.87
N GLY A 241 -25.48 17.65 6.80
CA GLY A 241 -24.71 18.34 7.84
C GLY A 241 -24.63 17.60 9.18
N GLN A 242 -25.08 16.34 9.23
CA GLN A 242 -24.95 15.48 10.39
C GLN A 242 -23.46 15.25 10.69
N ALA A 243 -23.14 15.18 11.99
CA ALA A 243 -21.79 14.84 12.40
C ALA A 243 -21.42 13.45 11.83
N PRO A 244 -20.20 13.26 11.30
CA PRO A 244 -19.77 11.96 10.79
C PRO A 244 -19.90 10.89 11.86
N HIS A 245 -20.45 9.74 11.49
CA HIS A 245 -20.65 8.64 12.40
C HIS A 245 -19.36 7.79 12.47
N THR A 246 -18.65 7.86 13.59
CA THR A 246 -17.39 7.12 13.80
C THR A 246 -17.65 5.77 14.44
N PHE A 247 -17.01 4.72 13.94
CA PHE A 247 -17.16 3.36 14.47
C PHE A 247 -15.83 2.60 14.55
N CYS A 248 -15.83 1.54 15.37
CA CYS A 248 -14.74 0.57 15.43
C CYS A 248 -15.30 -0.82 15.73
N SER A 249 -14.95 -1.81 14.92
CA SER A 249 -15.14 -3.22 15.26
C SER A 249 -13.86 -3.83 15.84
N ILE A 250 -14.01 -4.56 16.94
CA ILE A 250 -12.93 -5.15 17.73
C ILE A 250 -13.03 -6.67 17.63
N SER A 251 -11.91 -7.35 17.36
CA SER A 251 -11.86 -8.82 17.26
C SER A 251 -10.59 -9.39 17.91
N PRO A 252 -10.66 -10.62 18.49
CA PRO A 252 -9.45 -11.37 18.85
C PRO A 252 -8.70 -11.91 17.62
N SER A 253 -9.36 -12.07 16.46
CA SER A 253 -8.71 -12.64 15.28
C SER A 253 -7.73 -11.64 14.64
N ARG A 254 -6.56 -12.14 14.23
CA ARG A 254 -5.51 -11.33 13.58
C ARG A 254 -5.62 -11.32 12.06
N ARG A 255 -6.63 -12.00 11.53
CA ARG A 255 -6.93 -12.09 10.11
C ARG A 255 -7.26 -10.70 9.54
N HIS A 256 -6.83 -10.48 8.31
CA HIS A 256 -7.06 -9.25 7.56
C HIS A 256 -7.34 -9.54 6.07
N ASP A 257 -7.61 -10.81 5.77
CA ASP A 257 -8.06 -11.27 4.47
C ASP A 257 -9.53 -10.82 4.21
N PRO A 258 -10.05 -11.01 2.98
CA PRO A 258 -11.36 -10.50 2.62
C PRO A 258 -12.49 -10.99 3.53
N VAL A 259 -12.43 -12.24 4.01
CA VAL A 259 -13.48 -12.77 4.89
C VAL A 259 -13.56 -11.97 6.19
N ALA A 260 -12.40 -11.69 6.80
CA ALA A 260 -12.32 -10.88 8.01
C ALA A 260 -12.78 -9.44 7.76
N ILE A 261 -12.39 -8.82 6.64
CA ILE A 261 -12.83 -7.47 6.27
C ILE A 261 -14.37 -7.39 6.25
N TRP A 262 -15.02 -8.32 5.57
CA TRP A 262 -16.48 -8.29 5.42
C TRP A 262 -17.21 -8.69 6.70
N ALA A 263 -16.64 -9.56 7.54
CA ALA A 263 -17.17 -9.81 8.88
C ALA A 263 -17.08 -8.55 9.77
N HIS A 264 -16.01 -7.77 9.64
CA HIS A 264 -15.88 -6.48 10.31
C HIS A 264 -16.83 -5.41 9.78
N LEU A 265 -17.27 -5.49 8.51
CA LEU A 265 -18.20 -4.57 7.88
C LEU A 265 -19.68 -4.93 8.10
N ASP A 266 -20.02 -6.20 8.29
CA ASP A 266 -21.40 -6.67 8.50
C ASP A 266 -22.22 -5.83 9.50
N PRO A 267 -21.76 -5.58 10.74
CA PRO A 267 -22.54 -4.77 11.67
C PRO A 267 -22.72 -3.32 11.19
N ILE A 268 -21.76 -2.77 10.46
CA ILE A 268 -21.84 -1.41 9.91
C ILE A 268 -22.83 -1.34 8.76
N LEU A 269 -22.86 -2.35 7.88
CA LEU A 269 -23.84 -2.40 6.79
C LEU A 269 -25.28 -2.47 7.33
N LYS A 270 -25.50 -3.22 8.43
CA LYS A 270 -26.79 -3.22 9.14
C LYS A 270 -27.16 -1.84 9.67
N VAL A 271 -26.22 -1.16 10.35
CA VAL A 271 -26.44 0.21 10.85
C VAL A 271 -26.78 1.19 9.74
N VAL A 272 -26.08 1.12 8.59
CA VAL A 272 -26.39 1.99 7.44
C VAL A 272 -27.83 1.75 6.97
N ARG A 273 -28.28 0.49 6.89
CA ARG A 273 -29.65 0.18 6.44
C ARG A 273 -30.72 0.55 7.44
N GLU A 274 -30.46 0.37 8.74
CA GLU A 274 -31.40 0.69 9.81
C GLU A 274 -31.56 2.20 9.99
N ARG A 275 -30.46 2.96 9.98
CA ARG A 275 -30.48 4.41 10.27
C ARG A 275 -30.60 5.28 9.02
N HIS A 276 -30.24 4.76 7.86
CA HIS A 276 -30.27 5.48 6.59
C HIS A 276 -30.89 4.61 5.47
N PRO A 277 -32.17 4.19 5.62
CA PRO A 277 -32.83 3.28 4.68
C PRO A 277 -32.94 3.82 3.25
N GLN A 278 -32.85 5.14 3.08
CA GLN A 278 -32.82 5.80 1.77
C GLN A 278 -31.52 5.57 0.98
N VAL A 279 -30.45 5.13 1.64
CA VAL A 279 -29.15 4.91 1.00
C VAL A 279 -29.23 3.68 0.10
N SER A 280 -29.11 3.91 -1.21
CA SER A 280 -29.06 2.88 -2.25
C SER A 280 -27.66 2.71 -2.83
N ILE A 281 -26.81 3.74 -2.76
CA ILE A 281 -25.47 3.77 -3.32
C ILE A 281 -24.45 3.82 -2.17
N LEU A 282 -23.52 2.85 -2.16
CA LEU A 282 -22.51 2.71 -1.12
C LEU A 282 -21.11 2.98 -1.68
N HIS A 283 -20.44 3.98 -1.13
CA HIS A 283 -19.06 4.27 -1.48
C HIS A 283 -18.12 3.84 -0.36
N PHE A 284 -17.00 3.21 -0.71
CA PHE A 284 -15.90 2.91 0.19
C PHE A 284 -14.66 3.72 -0.21
N PHE A 285 -13.88 4.11 0.80
CA PHE A 285 -12.50 4.58 0.67
C PHE A 285 -11.61 3.89 1.70
N SER A 286 -10.48 3.35 1.25
CA SER A 286 -9.48 2.71 2.11
C SER A 286 -8.07 2.88 1.54
N ASP A 287 -7.04 2.47 2.29
CA ASP A 287 -5.74 2.17 1.67
C ASP A 287 -5.87 0.92 0.77
N GLY A 288 -4.87 0.67 -0.09
CA GLY A 288 -4.86 -0.42 -1.06
C GLY A 288 -3.79 -1.50 -0.87
N PRO A 289 -3.42 -1.97 0.34
CA PRO A 289 -2.49 -3.08 0.44
C PRO A 289 -3.10 -4.35 -0.16
N ALA A 290 -2.30 -5.06 -0.96
CA ALA A 290 -2.73 -6.26 -1.69
C ALA A 290 -3.04 -7.46 -0.77
N THR A 291 -2.58 -7.41 0.48
CA THR A 291 -2.92 -8.40 1.50
C THR A 291 -4.30 -8.18 2.12
N GLN A 292 -4.94 -7.02 1.89
CA GLN A 292 -6.21 -6.61 2.51
C GLN A 292 -7.23 -6.14 1.48
N TYR A 293 -7.37 -4.84 1.25
CA TYR A 293 -8.50 -4.28 0.49
C TYR A 293 -8.35 -4.39 -1.03
N ARG A 294 -7.13 -4.32 -1.57
CA ARG A 294 -6.89 -4.32 -3.02
C ARG A 294 -6.48 -5.70 -3.51
N GLN A 295 -7.42 -6.64 -3.44
CA GLN A 295 -7.22 -8.02 -3.87
C GLN A 295 -8.50 -8.65 -4.42
N LYS A 296 -8.32 -9.75 -5.17
CA LYS A 296 -9.39 -10.46 -5.87
C LYS A 296 -10.57 -10.85 -4.97
N GLY A 297 -10.31 -11.36 -3.77
CA GLY A 297 -11.39 -11.79 -2.88
C GLY A 297 -12.21 -10.61 -2.33
N ASN A 298 -11.58 -9.45 -2.12
CA ASN A 298 -12.32 -8.25 -1.75
C ASN A 298 -13.14 -7.73 -2.94
N SER A 299 -12.62 -7.81 -4.17
CA SER A 299 -13.37 -7.52 -5.40
C SER A 299 -14.63 -8.39 -5.54
N PHE A 300 -14.53 -9.69 -5.21
CA PHE A 300 -15.69 -10.59 -5.22
C PHE A 300 -16.75 -10.16 -4.21
N TYR A 301 -16.37 -9.97 -2.95
CA TYR A 301 -17.33 -9.57 -1.92
C TYR A 301 -17.90 -8.17 -2.16
N LEU A 302 -17.11 -7.24 -2.68
CA LEU A 302 -17.58 -5.92 -3.15
C LEU A 302 -18.77 -6.07 -4.11
N SER A 303 -18.68 -7.04 -5.02
CA SER A 303 -19.72 -7.31 -6.02
C SER A 303 -20.87 -8.21 -5.53
N THR A 304 -20.88 -8.66 -4.26
CA THR A 304 -21.88 -9.63 -3.78
C THR A 304 -22.48 -9.29 -2.42
N GLU A 305 -21.66 -9.03 -1.40
CA GLU A 305 -22.13 -8.85 -0.01
C GLU A 305 -23.05 -7.62 0.16
N PRO A 306 -22.73 -6.42 -0.36
CA PRO A 306 -23.61 -5.25 -0.17
C PRO A 306 -25.02 -5.46 -0.72
N TYR A 307 -25.16 -6.20 -1.82
CA TYR A 307 -26.47 -6.47 -2.43
C TYR A 307 -27.39 -7.29 -1.51
N LYS A 308 -26.84 -8.14 -0.65
CA LYS A 308 -27.62 -8.89 0.36
C LYS A 308 -28.29 -7.97 1.38
N TYR A 309 -27.73 -6.79 1.60
CA TYR A 309 -28.32 -5.75 2.43
C TYR A 309 -29.31 -4.86 1.65
N GLY A 310 -29.35 -4.97 0.32
CA GLY A 310 -30.22 -4.21 -0.58
C GLY A 310 -29.63 -2.88 -1.07
N PHE A 311 -28.31 -2.72 -1.02
CA PHE A 311 -27.62 -1.69 -1.82
C PHE A 311 -27.68 -2.05 -3.31
N LYS A 312 -27.74 -1.04 -4.18
CA LYS A 312 -27.91 -1.23 -5.63
C LYS A 312 -26.63 -0.95 -6.41
N GLU A 313 -25.83 0.00 -5.94
CA GLU A 313 -24.59 0.40 -6.62
C GLU A 313 -23.51 0.60 -5.59
N ILE A 314 -22.31 0.10 -5.89
CA ILE A 314 -21.19 0.12 -4.96
C ILE A 314 -19.95 0.62 -5.68
N THR A 315 -19.20 1.51 -5.04
CA THR A 315 -17.85 1.86 -5.48
C THR A 315 -16.86 1.65 -4.35
N TRP A 316 -15.68 1.14 -4.64
CA TRP A 316 -14.56 1.11 -3.72
C TRP A 316 -13.38 1.85 -4.31
N ASN A 317 -12.94 2.91 -3.63
CA ASN A 317 -11.82 3.74 -4.06
C ASN A 317 -10.63 3.50 -3.13
N PHE A 318 -9.43 3.52 -3.69
CA PHE A 318 -8.19 3.28 -2.94
C PHE A 318 -7.34 4.54 -2.92
N PHE A 319 -6.79 4.91 -1.78
CA PHE A 319 -5.70 5.89 -1.75
C PHE A 319 -4.44 5.31 -2.42
N GLU A 320 -3.56 6.19 -2.90
CA GLU A 320 -2.26 5.76 -3.40
C GLU A 320 -1.44 5.16 -2.25
N ALA A 321 -0.71 4.09 -2.55
CA ALA A 321 -0.05 3.25 -1.55
C ALA A 321 0.84 4.06 -0.57
N SER A 322 0.71 3.76 0.73
CA SER A 322 1.40 4.47 1.83
C SER A 322 0.94 5.90 2.09
N HIS A 323 -0.11 6.38 1.44
CA HIS A 323 -0.67 7.73 1.63
C HIS A 323 -2.15 7.72 2.01
N GLY A 324 -2.69 6.58 2.46
CA GLY A 324 -4.09 6.44 2.87
C GLY A 324 -4.44 6.96 4.27
N LYS A 325 -3.51 7.58 4.99
CA LYS A 325 -3.76 8.08 6.36
C LYS A 325 -4.92 9.07 6.38
N GLY A 326 -5.85 8.87 7.30
CA GLY A 326 -7.15 9.52 7.26
C GLY A 326 -7.86 9.61 8.62
N ALA A 327 -9.17 9.81 8.55
CA ALA A 327 -10.03 9.91 9.73
C ALA A 327 -10.08 8.60 10.58
N PRO A 328 -10.06 7.39 9.97
CA PRO A 328 -10.02 6.13 10.74
C PRO A 328 -8.84 6.00 11.70
N ASP A 329 -7.65 6.48 11.31
CA ASP A 329 -6.47 6.52 12.21
C ASP A 329 -6.74 7.30 13.50
N GLY A 330 -7.50 8.40 13.39
CA GLY A 330 -7.93 9.21 14.52
C GLY A 330 -8.81 8.43 15.50
N VAL A 331 -9.74 7.63 14.97
CA VAL A 331 -10.62 6.75 15.75
C VAL A 331 -9.79 5.71 16.51
N GLY A 332 -8.93 4.98 15.81
CA GLY A 332 -8.05 3.98 16.43
C GLY A 332 -7.13 4.60 17.49
N GLY A 333 -6.58 5.78 17.20
CA GLY A 333 -5.73 6.52 18.14
C GLY A 333 -6.47 6.95 19.41
N VAL A 334 -7.73 7.40 19.32
CA VAL A 334 -8.54 7.75 20.51
C VAL A 334 -8.81 6.52 21.36
N LEU A 335 -9.27 5.41 20.76
CA LEU A 335 -9.60 4.19 21.49
C LEU A 335 -8.38 3.59 22.19
N LYS A 336 -7.24 3.51 21.52
CA LYS A 336 -6.00 3.00 22.14
C LYS A 336 -5.51 3.87 23.29
N ARG A 337 -5.56 5.20 23.17
CA ARG A 337 -5.22 6.10 24.28
C ARG A 337 -6.17 5.93 25.47
N SER A 338 -7.46 5.72 25.21
CA SER A 338 -8.43 5.42 26.26
C SER A 338 -8.13 4.10 26.95
N ALA A 339 -7.80 3.06 26.19
CA ALA A 339 -7.39 1.76 26.72
C ALA A 339 -6.10 1.85 27.55
N ASP A 340 -5.07 2.52 27.03
CA ASP A 340 -3.80 2.76 27.74
C ASP A 340 -4.04 3.53 29.05
N ARG A 341 -4.97 4.49 29.05
CA ARG A 341 -5.35 5.25 30.26
C ARG A 341 -6.05 4.36 31.29
N ILE A 342 -6.92 3.45 30.87
CA ILE A 342 -7.54 2.47 31.79
C ILE A 342 -6.47 1.64 32.48
N VAL A 343 -5.49 1.15 31.71
CA VAL A 343 -4.34 0.38 32.23
C VAL A 343 -3.52 1.20 33.20
N ALA A 344 -3.19 2.44 32.85
CA ALA A 344 -2.43 3.35 33.71
C ALA A 344 -3.15 3.70 35.04
N HIS A 345 -4.47 3.54 35.12
CA HIS A 345 -5.26 3.78 36.32
C HIS A 345 -5.65 2.49 37.07
N GLY A 346 -4.93 1.39 36.86
CA GLY A 346 -5.13 0.15 37.63
C GLY A 346 -6.09 -0.86 37.01
N GLY A 347 -6.55 -0.64 35.77
CA GLY A 347 -7.49 -1.55 35.10
C GLY A 347 -6.82 -2.50 34.11
N ASP A 348 -7.07 -3.80 34.19
CA ASP A 348 -6.45 -4.76 33.27
C ASP A 348 -7.22 -4.90 31.95
N ILE A 349 -6.50 -5.11 30.83
CA ILE A 349 -7.08 -5.41 29.53
C ILE A 349 -6.35 -6.65 28.97
N PRO A 350 -6.72 -7.87 29.40
CA PRO A 350 -6.01 -9.09 29.02
C PRO A 350 -6.28 -9.56 27.59
N ASP A 351 -7.44 -9.23 27.02
CA ASP A 351 -7.91 -9.76 25.73
C ASP A 351 -8.82 -8.75 24.99
N ALA A 352 -9.25 -9.12 23.77
CA ALA A 352 -10.10 -8.29 22.93
C ALA A 352 -11.50 -8.06 23.49
N GLN A 353 -12.06 -9.02 24.23
CA GLN A 353 -13.38 -8.91 24.85
C GLN A 353 -13.35 -7.86 25.96
N SER A 354 -12.37 -7.97 26.85
CA SER A 354 -12.10 -7.01 27.92
C SER A 354 -11.83 -5.60 27.36
N LEU A 355 -11.11 -5.49 26.24
CA LEU A 355 -10.90 -4.22 25.55
C LEU A 355 -12.24 -3.61 25.11
N TYR A 356 -13.09 -4.40 24.45
CA TYR A 356 -14.39 -3.94 23.98
C TYR A 356 -15.30 -3.51 25.14
N ASP A 357 -15.45 -4.34 26.17
CA ASP A 357 -16.34 -4.05 27.31
C ASP A 357 -15.90 -2.80 28.06
N LYS A 358 -14.60 -2.65 28.30
CA LYS A 358 -14.05 -1.47 28.98
C LYS A 358 -14.20 -0.21 28.16
N LEU A 359 -13.91 -0.25 26.85
CA LEU A 359 -14.12 0.90 25.99
C LEU A 359 -15.60 1.26 25.87
N LYS A 360 -16.49 0.27 25.82
CA LYS A 360 -17.95 0.48 25.78
C LYS A 360 -18.46 1.15 27.05
N SER A 361 -17.89 0.82 28.22
CA SER A 361 -18.26 1.45 29.49
C SER A 361 -17.88 2.93 29.61
N LEU A 362 -16.97 3.43 28.76
CA LEU A 362 -16.52 4.83 28.78
C LEU A 362 -17.48 5.81 28.09
N ASP A 363 -18.61 5.33 27.55
CA ASP A 363 -19.59 6.12 26.80
C ASP A 363 -18.92 6.98 25.71
N THR A 364 -18.08 6.35 24.89
CA THR A 364 -17.34 7.06 23.84
C THR A 364 -18.27 7.42 22.68
N SER A 365 -18.01 8.53 22.00
CA SER A 365 -18.72 8.90 20.76
C SER A 365 -18.47 7.95 19.58
N VAL A 366 -17.54 6.99 19.73
CA VAL A 366 -17.25 5.97 18.72
C VAL A 366 -18.16 4.78 18.97
N GLU A 367 -18.96 4.39 17.97
CA GLU A 367 -19.78 3.19 18.09
C GLU A 367 -18.90 1.93 18.00
N LEU A 368 -19.03 1.05 18.98
CA LEU A 368 -18.20 -0.14 19.12
C LEU A 368 -18.99 -1.39 18.77
N PHE A 369 -18.36 -2.27 18.00
CA PHE A 369 -18.86 -3.60 17.68
C PHE A 369 -17.84 -4.64 18.10
N PHE A 370 -18.31 -5.77 18.63
CA PHE A 370 -17.46 -6.94 18.88
C PHE A 370 -17.69 -7.98 17.78
N VAL A 371 -16.61 -8.42 17.15
CA VAL A 371 -16.62 -9.42 16.07
C VAL A 371 -15.86 -10.65 16.56
N PRO A 372 -16.55 -11.67 17.09
CA PRO A 372 -15.93 -12.90 17.54
C PRO A 372 -15.36 -13.69 16.35
N GLU A 373 -14.38 -14.56 16.62
CA GLU A 373 -13.71 -15.34 15.57
C GLU A 373 -14.67 -16.25 14.80
N ARG A 374 -15.67 -16.83 15.48
CA ARG A 374 -16.73 -17.62 14.86
C ARG A 374 -17.49 -16.88 13.75
N ASP A 375 -17.67 -15.56 13.86
CA ASP A 375 -18.40 -14.77 12.86
C ASP A 375 -17.54 -14.60 11.60
N ILE A 376 -16.20 -14.56 11.75
CA ILE A 376 -15.25 -14.57 10.64
C ILE A 376 -15.19 -15.95 9.99
N GLU A 377 -15.17 -17.02 10.79
CA GLU A 377 -15.11 -18.41 10.31
C GLU A 377 -16.39 -18.85 9.60
N SER A 378 -17.55 -18.34 10.03
CA SER A 378 -18.85 -18.68 9.44
C SER A 378 -19.12 -18.02 8.08
N LYS A 379 -18.34 -17.00 7.69
CA LYS A 379 -18.55 -16.34 6.39
C LYS A 379 -18.15 -17.25 5.23
N THR A 380 -19.00 -17.27 4.21
CA THR A 380 -18.81 -18.05 2.98
C THR A 380 -17.46 -17.72 2.35
N LEU A 381 -16.60 -18.71 2.14
CA LEU A 381 -15.29 -18.51 1.51
C LEU A 381 -15.42 -17.91 0.10
N VAL A 382 -14.43 -17.10 -0.27
CA VAL A 382 -14.32 -16.58 -1.63
C VAL A 382 -14.09 -17.77 -2.59
N PRO A 383 -14.88 -17.92 -3.67
CA PRO A 383 -14.67 -18.96 -4.65
C PRO A 383 -13.30 -18.81 -5.33
N ALA A 384 -12.83 -19.87 -5.97
CA ALA A 384 -11.60 -19.82 -6.75
C ALA A 384 -11.78 -18.89 -7.96
N ILE A 385 -11.38 -17.63 -7.80
CA ILE A 385 -11.44 -16.61 -8.84
C ILE A 385 -10.04 -16.24 -9.34
N ALA A 386 -9.97 -15.94 -10.64
CA ALA A 386 -8.78 -15.40 -11.26
C ALA A 386 -8.44 -14.02 -10.66
N ALA A 387 -7.15 -13.70 -10.57
CA ALA A 387 -6.74 -12.36 -10.19
C ALA A 387 -7.07 -11.38 -11.33
N VAL A 388 -7.55 -10.19 -10.98
CA VAL A 388 -7.84 -9.14 -11.97
C VAL A 388 -6.51 -8.58 -12.50
N LYS A 389 -6.31 -8.59 -13.83
CA LYS A 389 -5.09 -8.08 -14.47
C LYS A 389 -4.86 -6.63 -14.03
N GLY A 390 -3.64 -6.32 -13.59
CA GLY A 390 -3.32 -4.97 -13.13
C GLY A 390 -3.96 -4.55 -11.80
N THR A 391 -4.33 -5.48 -10.90
CA THR A 391 -4.93 -5.18 -9.59
C THR A 391 -4.25 -4.03 -8.84
N LEU A 392 -2.91 -3.94 -8.86
CA LEU A 392 -2.16 -2.88 -8.17
C LEU A 392 -2.29 -1.48 -8.81
N ARG A 393 -2.78 -1.38 -10.04
CA ARG A 393 -3.10 -0.11 -10.71
C ARG A 393 -4.51 0.37 -10.41
N ILE A 394 -5.38 -0.50 -9.89
CA ILE A 394 -6.76 -0.18 -9.62
C ILE A 394 -6.84 0.78 -8.44
N HIS A 395 -7.47 1.93 -8.68
CA HIS A 395 -7.78 2.91 -7.64
C HIS A 395 -9.28 3.17 -7.51
N GLN A 396 -10.09 2.64 -8.42
CA GLN A 396 -11.54 2.61 -8.28
C GLN A 396 -12.09 1.31 -8.87
N ALA A 397 -12.83 0.59 -8.05
CA ALA A 397 -13.67 -0.55 -8.41
C ALA A 397 -15.14 -0.14 -8.28
N ILE A 398 -15.98 -0.63 -9.18
CA ILE A 398 -17.39 -0.28 -9.30
C ILE A 398 -18.17 -1.57 -9.51
N SER A 399 -19.26 -1.76 -8.79
CA SER A 399 -20.22 -2.84 -9.04
C SER A 399 -21.60 -2.21 -9.15
N LEU A 400 -22.22 -2.40 -10.31
CA LEU A 400 -23.61 -2.00 -10.60
C LEU A 400 -24.55 -3.21 -10.70
N THR A 401 -23.96 -4.39 -10.88
CA THR A 401 -24.66 -5.67 -11.00
C THR A 401 -23.95 -6.69 -10.09
N PRO A 402 -24.70 -7.51 -9.34
CA PRO A 402 -24.12 -8.58 -8.54
C PRO A 402 -23.19 -9.50 -9.36
N GLY A 403 -22.02 -9.81 -8.83
CA GLY A 403 -21.02 -10.68 -9.46
C GLY A 403 -20.20 -10.03 -10.59
N GLN A 404 -20.48 -8.77 -10.96
CA GLN A 404 -19.72 -8.01 -11.93
C GLN A 404 -18.97 -6.86 -11.27
N MET A 405 -17.76 -6.61 -11.76
CA MET A 405 -16.95 -5.47 -11.32
C MET A 405 -16.34 -4.76 -12.52
N LYS A 406 -16.53 -3.44 -12.58
CA LYS A 406 -15.77 -2.54 -13.42
C LYS A 406 -14.65 -1.89 -12.60
N TYR A 407 -13.54 -1.54 -13.24
CA TYR A 407 -12.39 -0.95 -12.56
C TYR A 407 -11.59 -0.03 -13.47
N ARG A 408 -10.83 0.89 -12.88
CA ARG A 408 -10.03 1.87 -13.61
C ARG A 408 -8.77 2.31 -12.85
N ASP A 409 -7.86 2.97 -13.56
CA ASP A 409 -6.53 3.35 -13.04
C ASP A 409 -6.58 4.41 -11.92
N ILE A 410 -7.55 5.33 -11.94
CA ILE A 410 -7.76 6.41 -10.94
C ILE A 410 -9.25 6.68 -10.78
N SER A 411 -9.68 7.13 -9.59
CA SER A 411 -11.09 7.41 -9.31
C SER A 411 -11.66 8.49 -10.22
N CYS A 412 -12.83 8.23 -10.80
CA CYS A 412 -13.57 9.22 -11.57
C CYS A 412 -14.94 9.50 -10.95
N LEU A 413 -15.32 10.78 -10.94
CA LEU A 413 -16.62 11.26 -10.46
C LEU A 413 -17.28 12.23 -11.46
N CYS A 414 -16.73 12.37 -12.68
CA CYS A 414 -17.12 13.44 -13.61
C CYS A 414 -18.59 13.39 -14.07
N LYS A 415 -19.21 12.20 -14.04
CA LYS A 415 -20.60 11.97 -14.44
C LYS A 415 -21.49 11.53 -13.27
N ARG A 416 -20.99 11.60 -12.05
CA ARG A 416 -21.72 11.20 -10.84
C ARG A 416 -22.95 12.08 -10.58
N GLU A 417 -22.86 13.37 -10.89
CA GLU A 417 -24.01 14.27 -10.75
C GLU A 417 -25.18 13.85 -11.67
N GLU A 418 -24.87 13.27 -12.83
CA GLU A 418 -25.84 12.68 -13.77
C GLU A 418 -26.29 11.26 -13.35
N GLY A 419 -25.82 10.75 -12.21
CA GLY A 419 -26.14 9.41 -11.72
C GLY A 419 -25.31 8.28 -12.35
N VAL A 420 -24.23 8.61 -13.07
CA VAL A 420 -23.37 7.63 -13.76
C VAL A 420 -22.07 7.45 -12.99
N LEU A 421 -21.86 6.25 -12.44
CA LEU A 421 -20.65 5.89 -11.68
C LEU A 421 -19.54 5.25 -12.57
N ASP A 422 -19.91 4.73 -13.74
CA ASP A 422 -19.04 3.96 -14.63
C ASP A 422 -18.74 4.68 -15.95
N CYS A 423 -18.52 6.00 -15.90
CA CYS A 423 -18.08 6.74 -17.08
C CYS A 423 -16.81 6.14 -17.71
N PRO A 424 -16.57 6.25 -19.03
CA PRO A 424 -15.46 5.55 -19.71
C PRO A 424 -14.06 6.11 -19.40
N CYS A 425 -13.95 7.17 -18.59
CA CYS A 425 -12.68 7.81 -18.28
C CYS A 425 -11.66 6.88 -17.62
N PHE A 426 -10.38 7.14 -17.88
CA PHE A 426 -9.22 6.52 -17.19
C PHE A 426 -9.12 5.01 -17.33
N ASN A 427 -9.35 4.51 -18.55
CA ASN A 427 -9.20 3.09 -18.88
C ASN A 427 -10.13 2.22 -18.03
N LEU A 428 -11.44 2.50 -18.12
CA LEU A 428 -12.45 1.66 -17.50
C LEU A 428 -12.46 0.28 -18.17
N GLN A 429 -12.33 -0.76 -17.36
CA GLN A 429 -12.37 -2.16 -17.76
C GLN A 429 -13.43 -2.89 -16.96
N GLU A 430 -13.82 -4.06 -17.42
CA GLU A 430 -14.86 -4.89 -16.80
C GLU A 430 -14.36 -6.32 -16.62
N VAL A 431 -14.78 -6.94 -15.53
CA VAL A 431 -14.49 -8.34 -15.20
C VAL A 431 -15.70 -8.97 -14.51
N THR A 432 -16.03 -10.19 -14.93
CA THR A 432 -17.03 -11.03 -14.26
C THR A 432 -16.34 -11.85 -13.18
N LEU A 433 -16.79 -11.71 -11.93
CA LEU A 433 -16.21 -12.36 -10.76
C LEU A 433 -17.04 -13.56 -10.27
N ALA A 434 -18.27 -13.71 -10.75
CA ALA A 434 -19.13 -14.85 -10.49
C ALA A 434 -20.03 -15.17 -11.70
N GLY A 435 -20.19 -16.45 -12.03
CA GLY A 435 -21.40 -16.94 -12.68
C GLY A 435 -22.48 -17.04 -11.61
N VAL A 436 -23.50 -16.18 -11.67
CA VAL A 436 -24.55 -16.12 -10.65
C VAL A 436 -25.44 -17.37 -10.74
N PRO A 437 -25.70 -18.12 -9.66
CA PRO A 437 -26.85 -19.01 -9.61
C PRO A 437 -28.08 -18.16 -9.31
N VAL A 438 -28.86 -17.85 -10.35
CA VAL A 438 -30.26 -17.44 -10.18
C VAL A 438 -31.12 -18.67 -10.43
N SER A 439 -31.98 -18.99 -9.47
CA SER A 439 -32.96 -20.05 -9.54
C SER A 439 -33.87 -19.90 -10.76
N SER A 440 -33.69 -20.74 -11.76
CA SER A 440 -34.72 -21.38 -12.59
C SER A 440 -34.03 -22.27 -13.61
N ASP A 441 -34.57 -23.47 -13.78
CA ASP A 441 -34.16 -24.50 -14.73
C ASP A 441 -33.57 -23.96 -16.04
N GLU A 442 -32.32 -24.30 -16.31
CA GLU A 442 -31.84 -24.81 -17.61
C GLU A 442 -30.32 -25.03 -17.53
N SER A 443 -29.91 -26.27 -17.82
CA SER A 443 -28.54 -26.76 -17.75
C SER A 443 -27.57 -25.93 -18.63
N PRO A 444 -26.42 -25.45 -18.11
CA PRO A 444 -25.44 -24.80 -18.96
C PRO A 444 -24.60 -25.81 -19.72
N ALA A 445 -24.60 -25.65 -21.04
CA ALA A 445 -23.64 -26.28 -21.94
C ALA A 445 -22.20 -25.87 -21.57
N SER A 446 -21.33 -26.86 -21.42
CA SER A 446 -19.91 -26.72 -21.16
C SER A 446 -19.23 -25.88 -22.25
N GLY A 447 -18.89 -24.64 -21.94
CA GLY A 447 -17.92 -23.86 -22.71
C GLY A 447 -16.51 -24.31 -22.34
N LYS A 448 -15.87 -25.05 -23.25
CA LYS A 448 -14.47 -25.46 -23.13
C LYS A 448 -13.57 -24.23 -23.01
N ALA A 449 -12.69 -24.21 -22.01
CA ALA A 449 -11.53 -23.34 -21.99
C ALA A 449 -10.65 -23.64 -23.23
N PRO A 450 -9.96 -22.65 -23.82
CA PRO A 450 -9.05 -22.90 -24.92
C PRO A 450 -7.90 -23.81 -24.45
N ASP A 451 -7.73 -24.95 -25.10
CA ASP A 451 -6.60 -25.88 -24.93
C ASP A 451 -5.29 -25.11 -25.07
N ASN A 452 -4.54 -24.96 -23.99
CA ASN A 452 -3.20 -24.40 -23.99
C ASN A 452 -2.16 -25.52 -23.79
N PRO A 453 -1.60 -26.11 -24.85
CA PRO A 453 -0.79 -27.32 -24.74
C PRO A 453 0.57 -27.12 -24.05
N ARG A 454 1.04 -25.87 -23.87
CA ARG A 454 2.37 -25.56 -23.29
C ARG A 454 2.33 -24.99 -21.88
N ARG A 455 1.14 -24.76 -21.31
CA ARG A 455 0.99 -24.24 -19.94
C ARG A 455 0.14 -25.21 -19.12
N PRO A 456 0.72 -25.86 -18.09
CA PRO A 456 -0.07 -26.66 -17.17
C PRO A 456 -1.03 -25.76 -16.37
N ALA A 457 -2.09 -26.35 -15.80
CA ALA A 457 -3.04 -25.62 -14.96
C ALA A 457 -2.38 -24.96 -13.73
N MET A 458 -1.28 -25.56 -13.25
CA MET A 458 -0.43 -25.03 -12.18
C MET A 458 0.96 -25.67 -12.25
N ILE A 459 1.99 -24.89 -11.92
CA ILE A 459 3.37 -25.34 -11.76
C ILE A 459 3.54 -25.96 -10.37
N GLU A 460 3.53 -27.28 -10.35
CA GLU A 460 3.78 -28.12 -9.18
C GLU A 460 5.24 -28.60 -9.09
N VAL A 461 5.58 -29.22 -7.96
CA VAL A 461 6.89 -29.85 -7.66
C VAL A 461 7.42 -30.74 -8.80
N LYS A 462 6.53 -31.40 -9.55
CA LYS A 462 6.92 -32.27 -10.69
C LYS A 462 7.59 -31.54 -11.85
N HIS A 463 7.43 -30.21 -11.96
CA HIS A 463 8.03 -29.40 -13.03
C HIS A 463 9.37 -28.77 -12.59
N ILE A 464 9.87 -29.07 -11.40
CA ILE A 464 11.21 -28.65 -10.99
C ILE A 464 12.24 -29.30 -11.93
N GLY A 465 13.14 -28.49 -12.47
CA GLY A 465 14.09 -28.90 -13.50
C GLY A 465 13.63 -28.64 -14.94
N GLU A 466 12.41 -28.16 -15.15
CA GLU A 466 11.93 -27.77 -16.48
C GLU A 466 12.25 -26.30 -16.79
N TRP A 467 12.26 -25.98 -18.09
CA TRP A 467 12.44 -24.62 -18.57
C TRP A 467 11.09 -23.93 -18.76
N CYS A 468 11.04 -22.65 -18.43
CA CYS A 468 9.84 -21.85 -18.53
C CYS A 468 10.13 -20.44 -19.01
N VAL A 469 9.08 -19.71 -19.36
CA VAL A 469 9.15 -18.28 -19.63
C VAL A 469 8.31 -17.56 -18.59
N VAL A 470 8.94 -16.62 -17.89
CA VAL A 470 8.29 -15.73 -16.94
C VAL A 470 7.87 -14.46 -17.67
N ASN A 471 6.61 -14.05 -17.52
CA ASN A 471 6.18 -12.69 -17.83
C ASN A 471 6.32 -11.83 -16.59
N TYR A 472 7.22 -10.86 -16.66
CA TYR A 472 7.37 -9.83 -15.66
C TYR A 472 7.37 -8.48 -16.35
N ASP A 473 6.47 -7.57 -15.95
CA ASP A 473 6.27 -6.25 -16.56
C ASP A 473 6.08 -6.25 -18.09
N ASN A 474 5.33 -7.23 -18.63
CA ASN A 474 5.10 -7.45 -20.06
C ASN A 474 6.37 -7.80 -20.86
N GLU A 475 7.43 -8.23 -20.19
CA GLU A 475 8.62 -8.77 -20.83
C GLU A 475 8.78 -10.26 -20.52
N ALA A 476 9.25 -11.01 -21.52
CA ALA A 476 9.54 -12.44 -21.39
C ALA A 476 10.97 -12.66 -20.89
N TYR A 477 11.07 -13.32 -19.74
CA TYR A 477 12.29 -13.77 -19.11
C TYR A 477 12.33 -15.30 -19.11
N PRO A 478 13.05 -15.93 -20.05
CA PRO A 478 13.22 -17.37 -20.04
C PRO A 478 14.08 -17.78 -18.85
N GLY A 479 13.76 -18.91 -18.25
CA GLY A 479 14.45 -19.35 -17.06
C GLY A 479 14.23 -20.80 -16.73
N PHE A 480 14.93 -21.25 -15.69
CA PHE A 480 14.95 -22.62 -15.23
C PHE A 480 14.26 -22.73 -13.88
N ILE A 481 13.28 -23.63 -13.76
CA ILE A 481 12.51 -23.83 -12.53
C ILE A 481 13.40 -24.56 -11.51
N MET A 482 13.72 -23.86 -10.42
CA MET A 482 14.55 -24.39 -9.34
C MET A 482 13.73 -25.01 -8.22
N ASP A 483 12.51 -24.52 -8.01
CA ASP A 483 11.65 -24.93 -6.89
C ASP A 483 10.19 -24.53 -7.15
N ALA A 484 9.24 -25.23 -6.53
CA ALA A 484 7.81 -24.92 -6.62
C ALA A 484 7.09 -25.26 -5.31
N GLU A 485 6.44 -24.27 -4.71
CA GLU A 485 5.69 -24.40 -3.45
C GLU A 485 4.34 -23.68 -3.57
N GLY A 486 3.25 -24.46 -3.57
CA GLY A 486 1.89 -23.93 -3.75
C GLY A 486 1.74 -23.16 -5.07
N HIS A 487 1.43 -21.86 -4.99
CA HIS A 487 1.34 -20.96 -6.16
C HIS A 487 2.62 -20.15 -6.41
N SER A 488 3.74 -20.50 -5.78
CA SER A 488 5.02 -19.81 -5.95
C SER A 488 6.01 -20.72 -6.65
N VAL A 489 6.69 -20.20 -7.66
CA VAL A 489 7.66 -20.90 -8.50
C VAL A 489 8.97 -20.13 -8.45
N LYS A 490 10.05 -20.78 -8.01
CA LYS A 490 11.39 -20.20 -7.99
C LYS A 490 12.04 -20.44 -9.35
N VAL A 491 12.39 -19.38 -10.05
CA VAL A 491 12.98 -19.46 -11.39
C VAL A 491 14.30 -18.70 -11.41
N LYS A 492 15.33 -19.32 -11.99
CA LYS A 492 16.57 -18.65 -12.38
C LYS A 492 16.41 -18.09 -13.79
N CYS A 493 16.39 -16.77 -13.94
CA CYS A 493 16.05 -16.07 -15.18
C CYS A 493 17.28 -15.64 -15.98
N MET A 494 17.11 -15.62 -17.30
CA MET A 494 18.05 -15.04 -18.26
C MET A 494 17.57 -13.66 -18.72
N HIS A 495 18.53 -12.81 -19.07
CA HIS A 495 18.27 -11.45 -19.54
C HIS A 495 18.30 -11.39 -21.06
N ARG A 496 17.42 -10.56 -21.62
CA ARG A 496 17.30 -10.37 -23.06
C ARG A 496 18.54 -9.65 -23.61
N ASN A 497 19.08 -10.15 -24.72
CA ASN A 497 20.21 -9.60 -25.47
C ASN A 497 19.89 -9.60 -26.98
N GLY A 498 18.69 -9.12 -27.32
CA GLY A 498 18.15 -9.06 -28.69
C GLY A 498 16.80 -9.77 -28.87
N ILE A 499 16.36 -9.90 -30.12
CA ILE A 499 15.15 -10.66 -30.48
C ILE A 499 15.46 -12.14 -30.34
N ASN A 500 14.71 -12.84 -29.47
CA ASN A 500 14.89 -14.26 -29.16
C ASN A 500 16.35 -14.64 -28.80
N LYS A 501 17.06 -13.75 -28.10
CA LYS A 501 18.44 -13.97 -27.65
C LYS A 501 18.55 -13.61 -26.19
N PHE A 502 19.14 -14.50 -25.41
CA PHE A 502 19.20 -14.38 -23.96
C PHE A 502 20.59 -14.75 -23.44
N HIS A 503 20.92 -14.29 -22.24
CA HIS A 503 22.16 -14.62 -21.57
C HIS A 503 21.93 -14.74 -20.07
N TRP A 504 22.77 -15.53 -19.40
CA TRP A 504 22.79 -15.57 -17.95
C TRP A 504 23.43 -14.27 -17.41
N PRO A 505 22.75 -13.55 -16.51
CA PRO A 505 23.34 -12.37 -15.87
C PRO A 505 24.55 -12.79 -15.03
N SER A 506 25.61 -11.98 -15.10
CA SER A 506 26.89 -12.22 -14.43
C SER A 506 27.50 -10.87 -14.02
N PRO A 507 28.09 -10.75 -12.82
CA PRO A 507 28.49 -11.81 -11.88
C PRO A 507 27.38 -12.30 -10.94
N ARG A 508 26.19 -11.69 -10.96
CA ARG A 508 25.07 -12.06 -10.08
C ARG A 508 24.00 -12.81 -10.86
N GLU A 509 23.60 -13.95 -10.34
CA GLU A 509 22.48 -14.72 -10.88
C GLU A 509 21.15 -14.03 -10.55
N ASP A 510 20.23 -14.04 -11.50
CA ASP A 510 18.86 -13.55 -11.29
C ASP A 510 17.97 -14.73 -10.90
N ILE A 511 17.74 -14.90 -9.60
CA ILE A 511 16.89 -15.94 -9.04
C ILE A 511 15.77 -15.26 -8.26
N CYS A 512 14.54 -15.42 -8.73
CA CYS A 512 13.38 -14.83 -8.09
C CYS A 512 12.26 -15.86 -7.90
N TRP A 513 11.43 -15.61 -6.90
CA TRP A 513 10.17 -16.32 -6.74
C TRP A 513 9.09 -15.55 -7.49
N TYR A 514 8.47 -16.24 -8.43
CA TYR A 514 7.35 -15.75 -9.20
C TYR A 514 6.09 -16.46 -8.71
N TYR A 515 4.95 -15.81 -8.87
CA TYR A 515 3.70 -16.55 -8.76
C TYR A 515 3.50 -17.40 -10.00
N ASP A 516 2.82 -18.54 -9.86
CA ASP A 516 2.48 -19.45 -10.97
C ASP A 516 1.87 -18.71 -12.17
N TRP A 517 1.01 -17.71 -11.92
CA TRP A 517 0.40 -16.95 -13.00
C TRP A 517 1.40 -16.13 -13.83
N HIS A 518 2.57 -15.79 -13.29
CA HIS A 518 3.66 -15.15 -14.05
C HIS A 518 4.37 -16.13 -14.99
N ILE A 519 4.26 -17.45 -14.81
CA ILE A 519 4.86 -18.43 -15.73
C ILE A 519 3.97 -18.51 -16.98
N LEU A 520 4.40 -17.93 -18.10
CA LEU A 520 3.63 -17.91 -19.35
C LEU A 520 3.38 -19.32 -19.89
N CYS A 521 4.46 -20.09 -20.00
CA CYS A 521 4.46 -21.45 -20.51
C CYS A 521 5.76 -22.16 -20.14
N LEU A 522 5.74 -23.49 -20.27
CA LEU A 522 6.91 -24.32 -20.31
C LEU A 522 7.50 -24.34 -21.72
N ILE A 523 8.81 -24.42 -21.81
CA ILE A 523 9.55 -24.45 -23.08
C ILE A 523 10.59 -25.57 -23.05
N PRO A 524 11.05 -26.05 -24.22
CA PRO A 524 12.27 -26.86 -24.29
C PRO A 524 13.49 -26.06 -23.83
N GLU A 525 14.57 -26.78 -23.49
CA GLU A 525 15.85 -26.16 -23.15
C GLU A 525 16.34 -25.22 -24.28
N PRO A 526 16.66 -23.95 -23.95
CA PRO A 526 17.19 -22.99 -24.90
C PRO A 526 18.52 -23.44 -25.53
N GLN A 527 18.65 -23.24 -26.85
CA GLN A 527 19.81 -23.67 -27.61
C GLN A 527 20.94 -22.64 -27.51
N ALA A 528 22.17 -23.09 -27.26
CA ALA A 528 23.34 -22.22 -27.26
C ALA A 528 23.64 -21.67 -28.66
N LEU A 529 23.70 -20.34 -28.78
CA LEU A 529 24.17 -19.65 -29.98
C LEU A 529 25.68 -19.45 -29.98
N ASN A 530 26.24 -19.16 -28.80
CA ASN A 530 27.66 -19.00 -28.55
C ASN A 530 27.94 -19.20 -27.04
N LYS A 531 29.19 -19.00 -26.60
CA LYS A 531 29.60 -19.19 -25.19
C LYS A 531 28.83 -18.33 -24.18
N ARG A 532 28.16 -17.25 -24.60
CA ARG A 532 27.49 -16.27 -23.73
C ARG A 532 26.02 -16.04 -24.05
N SER A 533 25.47 -16.68 -25.07
CA SER A 533 24.08 -16.42 -25.49
C SER A 533 23.37 -17.68 -25.94
N VAL A 534 22.09 -17.74 -25.60
CA VAL A 534 21.15 -18.81 -25.96
C VAL A 534 19.93 -18.23 -26.68
N GLN A 535 19.17 -19.09 -27.34
CA GLN A 535 17.92 -18.76 -28.02
C GLN A 535 16.84 -19.77 -27.69
N ILE A 536 15.58 -19.32 -27.64
CA ILE A 536 14.44 -20.21 -27.55
C ILE A 536 14.10 -20.74 -28.94
N GLU A 537 13.61 -21.98 -29.04
CA GLU A 537 13.12 -22.54 -30.32
C GLU A 537 12.06 -21.62 -30.97
N ALA A 538 12.11 -21.44 -32.28
CA ALA A 538 11.25 -20.49 -33.00
C ALA A 538 9.75 -20.72 -32.76
N SER A 539 9.29 -21.98 -32.67
CA SER A 539 7.88 -22.31 -32.39
C SER A 539 7.44 -21.86 -30.99
N ALA A 540 8.31 -22.00 -30.00
CA ALA A 540 8.10 -21.58 -28.62
C ALA A 540 8.15 -20.05 -28.50
N TRP A 541 9.09 -19.40 -29.19
CA TRP A 541 9.22 -17.95 -29.16
C TRP A 541 8.02 -17.25 -29.80
N LYS A 542 7.53 -17.74 -30.94
CA LYS A 542 6.32 -17.21 -31.57
C LYS A 542 5.11 -17.29 -30.63
N TYR A 543 4.97 -18.40 -29.91
CA TYR A 543 3.93 -18.56 -28.90
C TYR A 543 4.07 -17.51 -27.78
N VAL A 544 5.29 -17.28 -27.27
CA VAL A 544 5.54 -16.26 -26.24
C VAL A 544 5.15 -14.86 -26.74
N GLU A 545 5.50 -14.50 -27.97
CA GLU A 545 5.15 -13.21 -28.57
C GLU A 545 3.62 -13.02 -28.69
N GLU A 546 2.90 -14.06 -29.11
CA GLU A 546 1.43 -14.06 -29.19
C GLU A 546 0.76 -13.90 -27.80
N GLN A 547 1.38 -14.41 -26.74
CA GLN A 547 0.86 -14.24 -25.36
C GLN A 547 1.21 -12.86 -24.77
N LEU A 548 2.35 -12.26 -25.13
CA LEU A 548 2.72 -10.92 -24.67
C LEU A 548 1.93 -9.80 -25.36
N GLN A 549 1.38 -10.06 -26.54
CA GLN A 549 0.50 -9.12 -27.26
C GLN A 549 -0.97 -9.12 -26.78
N LYS A 550 -1.33 -10.04 -25.87
CA LYS A 550 -2.67 -10.16 -25.23
C LYS A 550 -2.68 -9.56 -23.82
#